data_AF-A0A857JRR5-F1
#
_entry.id   AF-A0A857JRR5-F1
#
_cell.length_a   1.000
_cell.length_b   1.000
_cell.length_c   1.000
_cell.angle_alpha   90.00
_cell.angle_beta   90.00
_cell.angle_gamma   90.00
#
_symmetry.space_group_name_H-M   'P 1'
#
loop_
_entity.id
_entity.type
_entity.pdbx_description
1 polymer ?
#
loop_
_entity_poly.entity_id
_entity_poly.type
_entity_poly.pdbx_seq_one_letter_code
_entity_poly.pdbx_strand_id
1 'polypeptide(L)'
;MYDIWEIHVPFSDRWCTTQRVGAGSADIVGMVDLEECGRRGLTLGSKRVDFAIDREGAIHDLYHPWESLPSSFTDIACKLHQAHLKRSWPCIALKASPAKLLQGHNVYGSSNAAVGILELLAAFARALPRVAEMLDWGNAHIRRVDVTYSIQLPDAETLANCLSAIGNLSHRHLRAAKEADYESTIYFNRRSQDQQDAGRTRVLVVYAKHNEMQHQCEHLKRAARTEKTSRYDPVIKKLEDPELNAFAANRLRFEGRAFTRWFERNKIPRNVWQFLTFVGHFESDPANEGMSFCEWAWRDLFSEMFAALGATKVSLTQNSRVQEQLRKHYGRCKLITNDDGTITEKWSYARADRLMLFYRSLATDGWDKTKRLTASSTFYDAVNCLLAIGLTKAQLQNLKKRQTLKLLHLIRMDFDAQRPASYVEPVGTVLDKQGDILSIGDKFGRGFVQSFGQSREQLIQNAVGSYVDLSAAEASVQHLLAGRPLRINDNEQLHLAVFDDGSFELIRGDIFAYHEKHDITVPDQRTPAYGSDDELLDDFAAYIGTKSAPEFDVRSYAQTEHHKLSIILDSLRSQLADAEQDPDKIATAVRLRERITHTKRRLDRLWFWAHRATDSRGRNIKQGEKQCLV
;
A
#
# COMPACT_ATOMS: atom_id res chain seq x y z
N MET A 1 -14.25 -6.44 8.56
CA MET A 1 -14.43 -6.05 7.14
C MET A 1 -13.21 -5.28 6.65
N TYR A 2 -12.96 -5.29 5.34
CA TYR A 2 -11.96 -4.42 4.72
C TYR A 2 -12.54 -3.02 4.47
N ASP A 3 -11.87 -1.99 4.98
CA ASP A 3 -12.34 -0.60 4.88
C ASP A 3 -11.65 0.19 3.78
N ILE A 4 -10.35 -0.02 3.54
CA ILE A 4 -9.60 0.61 2.44
C ILE A 4 -8.60 -0.38 1.85
N TRP A 5 -8.48 -0.36 0.52
CA TRP A 5 -7.34 -0.92 -0.20
C TRP A 5 -6.57 0.21 -0.88
N GLU A 6 -5.23 0.12 -0.84
CA GLU A 6 -4.34 0.91 -1.69
C GLU A 6 -3.49 -0.05 -2.52
N ILE A 7 -3.72 -0.05 -3.83
CA ILE A 7 -3.06 -0.95 -4.78
C ILE A 7 -2.30 -0.11 -5.79
N HIS A 8 -1.05 -0.48 -6.03
CA HIS A 8 -0.22 0.12 -7.05
C HIS A 8 -0.12 -0.85 -8.23
N VAL A 9 -0.50 -0.38 -9.42
CA VAL A 9 -0.41 -1.14 -10.66
C VAL A 9 0.66 -0.49 -11.54
N PRO A 10 1.80 -1.18 -11.80
CA PRO A 10 2.86 -0.64 -12.65
C PRO A 10 2.41 -0.48 -14.10
N PHE A 11 3.07 0.39 -14.86
CA PHE A 11 2.92 0.42 -16.33
C PHE A 11 3.67 -0.76 -16.96
N SER A 12 3.10 -1.32 -18.02
CA SER A 12 3.77 -2.33 -18.85
C SER A 12 4.97 -1.73 -19.58
N ASP A 13 6.05 -2.51 -19.72
CA ASP A 13 7.34 -2.03 -20.22
C ASP A 13 7.26 -1.40 -21.61
N ARG A 14 6.35 -1.87 -22.48
CA ARG A 14 6.12 -1.31 -23.82
C ARG A 14 5.65 0.16 -23.82
N TRP A 15 5.10 0.63 -22.71
CA TRP A 15 4.64 2.02 -22.51
C TRP A 15 5.66 2.86 -21.74
N CYS A 16 6.79 2.27 -21.37
CA CYS A 16 7.83 2.93 -20.59
C CYS A 16 9.09 3.13 -21.45
N THR A 17 9.72 4.28 -21.26
CA THR A 17 11.10 4.53 -21.70
C THR A 17 12.02 4.47 -20.49
N THR A 18 13.26 4.02 -20.66
CA THR A 18 14.24 4.03 -19.56
C THR A 18 15.00 5.34 -19.58
N GLN A 19 15.08 5.98 -18.42
CA GLN A 19 15.88 7.18 -18.22
C GLN A 19 16.94 6.91 -17.16
N ARG A 20 18.16 7.39 -17.43
CA ARG A 20 19.24 7.37 -16.45
C ARG A 20 19.16 8.63 -15.60
N VAL A 21 19.06 8.47 -14.29
CA VAL A 21 18.86 9.55 -13.31
C VAL A 21 20.12 9.82 -12.48
N GLY A 22 21.21 9.09 -12.74
CA GLY A 22 22.48 9.20 -12.02
C GLY A 22 23.66 8.53 -12.73
N ALA A 23 24.86 8.69 -12.17
CA ALA A 23 26.10 8.21 -12.78
C ALA A 23 26.34 6.69 -12.61
N GLY A 24 25.64 6.03 -11.68
CA GLY A 24 25.77 4.59 -11.43
C GLY A 24 24.98 3.74 -12.44
N SER A 25 25.35 2.46 -12.57
CA SER A 25 24.61 1.49 -13.41
C SER A 25 23.25 1.08 -12.83
N ALA A 26 22.99 1.40 -11.55
CA ALA A 26 21.73 1.14 -10.85
C ALA A 26 20.74 2.33 -10.90
N ASP A 27 21.11 3.45 -11.53
CA ASP A 27 20.31 4.68 -11.56
C ASP A 27 19.41 4.75 -12.81
N ILE A 28 18.78 3.63 -13.18
CA ILE A 28 17.83 3.55 -14.29
C ILE A 28 16.41 3.53 -13.73
N VAL A 29 15.54 4.38 -14.25
CA VAL A 29 14.12 4.40 -13.93
C VAL A 29 13.29 4.33 -15.20
N GLY A 30 12.11 3.71 -15.11
CA GLY A 30 11.11 3.76 -16.18
C GLY A 30 10.34 5.07 -16.16
N MET A 31 10.07 5.66 -17.31
CA MET A 31 9.26 6.87 -17.46
C MET A 31 8.16 6.60 -18.46
N VAL A 32 6.92 6.91 -18.07
CA VAL A 32 5.78 6.88 -19.00
C VAL A 32 5.57 8.26 -19.58
N ASP A 33 5.16 8.34 -20.85
CA ASP A 33 4.76 9.60 -21.47
C ASP A 33 3.44 10.10 -20.83
N LEU A 34 3.52 11.25 -20.16
CA LEU A 34 2.38 11.86 -19.51
C LEU A 34 1.38 12.42 -20.52
N GLU A 35 1.82 12.92 -21.66
CA GLU A 35 0.89 13.41 -22.69
C GLU A 35 0.04 12.26 -23.23
N GLU A 36 0.67 11.12 -23.51
CA GLU A 36 -0.05 9.92 -23.97
C GLU A 36 -1.04 9.42 -22.89
N CYS A 37 -0.64 9.46 -21.62
CA CYS A 37 -1.53 9.19 -20.50
C CYS A 37 -2.76 10.14 -20.51
N GLY A 38 -2.54 11.43 -20.77
CA GLY A 38 -3.60 12.43 -20.91
C GLY A 38 -4.52 12.16 -22.10
N ARG A 39 -3.96 11.85 -23.28
CA ARG A 39 -4.73 11.48 -24.49
C ARG A 39 -5.59 10.23 -24.28
N ARG A 40 -5.22 9.39 -23.32
CA ARG A 40 -5.96 8.17 -22.92
C ARG A 40 -6.98 8.38 -21.80
N GLY A 41 -7.04 9.58 -21.23
CA GLY A 41 -8.12 10.00 -20.33
C GLY A 41 -7.70 10.38 -18.92
N LEU A 42 -6.41 10.33 -18.57
CA LEU A 42 -5.96 10.83 -17.26
C LEU A 42 -6.00 12.36 -17.23
N THR A 43 -6.47 12.92 -16.11
CA THR A 43 -6.43 14.37 -15.90
C THR A 43 -5.00 14.81 -15.58
N LEU A 44 -4.45 15.73 -16.37
CA LEU A 44 -3.11 16.29 -16.14
C LEU A 44 -3.18 17.74 -15.66
N GLY A 45 -2.26 18.09 -14.77
CA GLY A 45 -1.91 19.47 -14.43
C GLY A 45 -0.54 19.84 -14.98
N SER A 46 -0.26 21.13 -15.04
CA SER A 46 1.05 21.68 -15.41
C SER A 46 1.54 22.61 -14.31
N LYS A 47 2.85 22.60 -14.04
CA LYS A 47 3.46 23.55 -13.10
C LYS A 47 3.92 24.84 -13.76
N ARG A 48 4.14 24.84 -15.08
CA ARG A 48 4.61 26.01 -15.83
C ARG A 48 3.93 26.09 -17.19
N VAL A 49 3.32 27.24 -17.44
CA VAL A 49 2.67 27.59 -18.70
C VAL A 49 3.34 28.86 -19.23
N ASP A 50 3.92 28.76 -20.42
CA ASP A 50 4.55 29.89 -21.10
C ASP A 50 3.59 30.41 -22.17
N PHE A 51 3.32 31.73 -22.16
CA PHE A 51 2.42 32.36 -23.12
C PHE A 51 3.24 32.99 -24.26
N ALA A 52 3.09 32.50 -25.49
CA ALA A 52 3.62 33.20 -26.66
C ALA A 52 2.69 34.35 -27.08
N ILE A 53 3.26 35.38 -27.70
CA ILE A 53 2.57 36.60 -28.15
C ILE A 53 1.51 36.27 -29.22
N ASP A 54 1.72 35.17 -29.92
CA ASP A 54 1.01 34.59 -31.06
C ASP A 54 -0.14 33.63 -30.65
N ARG A 55 -0.52 33.63 -29.36
CA ARG A 55 -1.67 32.90 -28.77
C ARG A 55 -1.53 31.38 -28.64
N GLU A 56 -0.41 30.79 -29.05
CA GLU A 56 -0.09 29.40 -28.73
C GLU A 56 0.83 29.35 -27.49
N GLY A 57 0.31 28.83 -26.38
CA GLY A 57 1.09 28.65 -25.16
C GLY A 57 1.81 27.30 -25.14
N ALA A 58 3.03 27.26 -24.59
CA ALA A 58 3.75 26.01 -24.33
C ALA A 58 3.48 25.54 -22.89
N ILE A 59 3.19 24.25 -22.72
CA ILE A 59 2.91 23.64 -21.42
C ILE A 59 4.11 22.80 -21.01
N HIS A 60 4.61 23.02 -19.80
CA HIS A 60 5.77 22.31 -19.24
C HIS A 60 5.41 21.63 -17.92
N ASP A 61 6.28 20.71 -17.47
CA ASP A 61 6.21 20.07 -16.15
C ASP A 61 4.84 19.44 -15.85
N LEU A 62 4.37 18.61 -16.79
CA LEU A 62 3.13 17.85 -16.62
C LEU A 62 3.21 16.96 -15.38
N TYR A 63 2.10 16.85 -14.66
CA TYR A 63 1.94 15.93 -13.56
C TYR A 63 0.49 15.48 -13.44
N HIS A 64 0.28 14.33 -12.79
CA HIS A 64 -1.05 13.86 -12.48
C HIS A 64 -1.43 14.22 -11.02
N PRO A 65 -2.41 15.13 -10.78
CA PRO A 65 -2.96 15.34 -9.44
C PRO A 65 -3.65 14.07 -8.92
N TRP A 66 -4.11 14.07 -7.67
CA TRP A 66 -5.06 13.03 -7.26
C TRP A 66 -6.37 13.27 -8.00
N GLU A 67 -6.83 12.28 -8.74
CA GLU A 67 -8.09 12.29 -9.48
C GLU A 67 -9.12 11.40 -8.77
N SER A 68 -10.39 11.80 -8.79
CA SER A 68 -11.50 11.00 -8.26
C SER A 68 -12.29 10.44 -9.43
N LEU A 69 -12.21 9.12 -9.62
CA LEU A 69 -12.89 8.43 -10.70
C LEU A 69 -14.29 8.00 -10.27
N PRO A 70 -15.33 8.23 -11.08
CA PRO A 70 -16.69 7.84 -10.75
C PRO A 70 -16.83 6.32 -10.66
N SER A 71 -17.62 5.85 -9.70
CA SER A 71 -18.04 4.45 -9.60
C SER A 71 -19.54 4.34 -9.27
N SER A 72 -20.05 3.12 -9.06
CA SER A 72 -21.45 2.83 -8.80
C SER A 72 -22.02 3.58 -7.57
N PHE A 73 -21.21 3.80 -6.54
CA PHE A 73 -21.67 4.50 -5.33
C PHE A 73 -20.70 5.60 -4.88
N THR A 74 -19.40 5.33 -4.77
CA THR A 74 -18.42 6.32 -4.29
C THR A 74 -17.15 6.32 -5.13
N ASP A 75 -16.45 7.43 -5.18
CA ASP A 75 -15.32 7.56 -6.11
C ASP A 75 -14.08 6.77 -5.70
N ILE A 76 -13.28 6.43 -6.70
CA ILE A 76 -11.96 5.81 -6.55
C ILE A 76 -10.92 6.91 -6.67
N ALA A 77 -10.05 7.06 -5.68
CA ALA A 77 -8.91 7.95 -5.80
C ALA A 77 -7.82 7.29 -6.64
N CYS A 78 -7.38 7.98 -7.68
CA CYS A 78 -6.37 7.53 -8.64
C CYS A 78 -5.21 8.53 -8.69
N LYS A 79 -3.98 8.01 -8.75
CA LYS A 79 -2.80 8.85 -9.01
C LYS A 79 -1.70 8.13 -9.79
N LEU A 80 -1.23 8.75 -10.87
CA LEU A 80 0.02 8.36 -11.52
C LEU A 80 1.22 8.85 -10.69
N HIS A 81 2.08 7.91 -10.33
CA HIS A 81 3.40 8.17 -9.77
C HIS A 81 4.46 7.87 -10.82
N GLN A 82 5.18 8.90 -11.28
CA GLN A 82 6.38 8.69 -12.06
C GLN A 82 7.46 8.01 -11.22
N ALA A 83 8.36 7.30 -11.90
CA ALA A 83 9.47 6.66 -11.25
C ALA A 83 10.46 7.68 -10.68
N HIS A 84 11.23 7.22 -9.71
CA HIS A 84 12.38 7.90 -9.13
C HIS A 84 13.27 6.84 -8.45
N LEU A 85 14.42 7.22 -7.89
CA LEU A 85 15.38 6.25 -7.33
C LEU A 85 14.82 5.28 -6.27
N LYS A 86 13.72 5.62 -5.58
CA LYS A 86 13.05 4.75 -4.59
C LYS A 86 11.83 4.01 -5.14
N ARG A 87 11.46 4.26 -6.39
CA ARG A 87 10.36 3.64 -7.13
C ARG A 87 10.81 3.52 -8.58
N SER A 88 11.49 2.44 -8.94
CA SER A 88 12.18 2.33 -10.22
C SER A 88 11.24 2.30 -11.44
N TRP A 89 9.95 2.02 -11.26
CA TRP A 89 8.96 1.96 -12.35
C TRP A 89 7.72 2.83 -12.07
N PRO A 90 7.14 3.49 -13.09
CA PRO A 90 5.97 4.30 -12.91
C PRO A 90 4.75 3.41 -12.65
N CYS A 91 3.77 3.93 -11.91
CA CYS A 91 2.58 3.16 -11.56
C CYS A 91 1.36 4.05 -11.33
N ILE A 92 0.18 3.46 -11.46
CA ILE A 92 -1.08 4.03 -10.97
C ILE A 92 -1.35 3.52 -9.56
N ALA A 93 -1.52 4.44 -8.60
CA ALA A 93 -2.02 4.16 -7.27
C ALA A 93 -3.55 4.28 -7.27
N LEU A 94 -4.22 3.20 -6.87
CA LEU A 94 -5.65 3.08 -6.72
C LEU A 94 -5.99 2.98 -5.24
N LYS A 95 -6.89 3.83 -4.77
CA LYS A 95 -7.32 3.85 -3.38
C LYS A 95 -8.82 4.03 -3.26
N ALA A 96 -9.49 3.08 -2.61
CA ALA A 96 -10.92 3.20 -2.31
C ALA A 96 -11.33 2.32 -1.13
N SER A 97 -12.53 2.59 -0.63
CA SER A 97 -13.21 1.70 0.32
C SER A 97 -14.07 0.69 -0.45
N PRO A 98 -13.79 -0.63 -0.37
CA PRO A 98 -14.57 -1.62 -1.10
C PRO A 98 -16.04 -1.65 -0.64
N ALA A 99 -16.29 -1.45 0.66
CA ALA A 99 -17.65 -1.35 1.18
C ALA A 99 -18.40 -0.14 0.58
N LYS A 100 -17.76 1.02 0.50
CA LYS A 100 -18.38 2.19 -0.14
C LYS A 100 -18.58 1.97 -1.65
N LEU A 101 -17.67 1.29 -2.34
CA LEU A 101 -17.82 0.94 -3.76
C LEU A 101 -18.97 -0.02 -4.04
N LEU A 102 -19.20 -1.01 -3.18
CA LEU A 102 -20.17 -2.09 -3.40
C LEU A 102 -21.58 -1.75 -2.91
N GLN A 103 -21.70 -0.96 -1.84
CA GLN A 103 -22.98 -0.70 -1.18
C GLN A 103 -23.15 0.74 -0.71
N GLY A 104 -22.20 1.65 -0.93
CA GLY A 104 -22.33 3.10 -0.66
C GLY A 104 -22.01 3.56 0.76
N HIS A 105 -21.80 2.64 1.70
CA HIS A 105 -21.37 2.96 3.06
C HIS A 105 -20.34 1.96 3.59
N ASN A 106 -19.62 2.35 4.64
CA ASN A 106 -18.68 1.48 5.34
C ASN A 106 -19.06 1.31 6.82
N VAL A 107 -20.36 1.27 7.15
CA VAL A 107 -20.84 0.94 8.50
C VAL A 107 -20.58 -0.54 8.82
N TYR A 108 -20.88 -1.43 7.90
CA TYR A 108 -20.52 -2.86 7.87
C TYR A 108 -20.14 -3.24 6.44
N GLY A 109 -19.70 -4.47 6.17
CA GLY A 109 -19.34 -4.91 4.83
C GLY A 109 -18.60 -6.26 4.77
N SER A 110 -18.06 -6.54 3.58
CA SER A 110 -17.38 -7.79 3.27
C SER A 110 -16.08 -8.00 4.07
N SER A 111 -15.85 -9.24 4.48
CA SER A 111 -14.56 -9.73 4.98
C SER A 111 -13.81 -10.55 3.94
N ASN A 112 -14.34 -10.66 2.72
CA ASN A 112 -13.72 -11.36 1.61
C ASN A 112 -12.80 -10.39 0.84
N ALA A 113 -11.51 -10.69 0.82
CA ALA A 113 -10.51 -9.83 0.17
C ALA A 113 -10.72 -9.74 -1.35
N ALA A 114 -11.06 -10.87 -1.99
CA ALA A 114 -11.25 -10.95 -3.43
C ALA A 114 -12.39 -10.05 -3.90
N VAL A 115 -13.53 -10.08 -3.22
CA VAL A 115 -14.70 -9.26 -3.56
C VAL A 115 -14.33 -7.77 -3.60
N GLY A 116 -13.63 -7.28 -2.58
CA GLY A 116 -13.25 -5.87 -2.49
C GLY A 116 -12.17 -5.45 -3.48
N ILE A 117 -11.12 -6.27 -3.64
CA ILE A 117 -10.00 -5.97 -4.53
C ILE A 117 -10.46 -6.00 -6.00
N LEU A 118 -11.19 -7.04 -6.42
CA LEU A 118 -11.57 -7.21 -7.81
C LEU A 118 -12.56 -6.12 -8.26
N GLU A 119 -13.49 -5.71 -7.39
CA GLU A 119 -14.37 -4.57 -7.69
C GLU A 119 -13.57 -3.28 -7.87
N LEU A 120 -12.56 -3.01 -7.02
CA LEU A 120 -11.71 -1.84 -7.15
C LEU A 120 -10.98 -1.80 -8.51
N LEU A 121 -10.34 -2.91 -8.89
CA LEU A 121 -9.60 -3.00 -10.16
C LEU A 121 -10.55 -2.85 -11.37
N ALA A 122 -11.70 -3.51 -11.34
CA ALA A 122 -12.65 -3.44 -12.44
C ALA A 122 -13.34 -2.08 -12.55
N ALA A 123 -13.65 -1.44 -11.43
CA ALA A 123 -14.22 -0.09 -11.44
C ALA A 123 -13.23 0.93 -12.03
N PHE A 124 -11.93 0.80 -11.75
CA PHE A 124 -10.90 1.57 -12.45
C PHE A 124 -10.87 1.27 -13.95
N ALA A 125 -10.84 -0.01 -14.34
CA ALA A 125 -10.80 -0.40 -15.75
C ALA A 125 -12.03 0.09 -16.54
N ARG A 126 -13.19 0.17 -15.89
CA ARG A 126 -14.41 0.76 -16.47
C ARG A 126 -14.30 2.28 -16.61
N ALA A 127 -13.71 2.96 -15.63
CA ALA A 127 -13.58 4.42 -15.64
C ALA A 127 -12.52 4.92 -16.64
N LEU A 128 -11.39 4.21 -16.74
CA LEU A 128 -10.26 4.58 -17.60
C LEU A 128 -9.75 3.38 -18.43
N PRO A 129 -10.53 2.87 -19.39
CA PRO A 129 -10.20 1.65 -20.13
C PRO A 129 -8.90 1.77 -20.93
N ARG A 130 -8.67 2.92 -21.61
CA ARG A 130 -7.46 3.12 -22.43
C ARG A 130 -6.18 3.26 -21.61
N VAL A 131 -6.29 3.69 -20.35
CA VAL A 131 -5.17 3.73 -19.39
C VAL A 131 -4.96 2.34 -18.81
N ALA A 132 -6.03 1.60 -18.51
CA ALA A 132 -5.97 0.23 -18.05
C ALA A 132 -5.20 -0.71 -19.01
N GLU A 133 -5.29 -0.49 -20.33
CA GLU A 133 -4.51 -1.19 -21.36
C GLU A 133 -2.97 -0.95 -21.27
N MET A 134 -2.57 0.12 -20.59
CA MET A 134 -1.15 0.47 -20.40
C MET A 134 -0.53 -0.22 -19.19
N LEU A 135 -1.35 -0.81 -18.32
CA LEU A 135 -0.91 -1.29 -17.01
C LEU A 135 -0.57 -2.78 -17.03
N ASP A 136 0.43 -3.13 -16.24
CA ASP A 136 0.79 -4.51 -15.93
C ASP A 136 0.05 -4.95 -14.67
N TRP A 137 -1.11 -5.56 -14.90
CA TRP A 137 -1.98 -6.10 -13.86
C TRP A 137 -1.38 -7.30 -13.15
N GLY A 138 -0.51 -8.07 -13.81
CA GLY A 138 0.18 -9.22 -13.22
C GLY A 138 1.07 -8.81 -12.05
N ASN A 139 1.70 -7.63 -12.15
CA ASN A 139 2.58 -7.05 -11.13
C ASN A 139 1.91 -6.02 -10.21
N ALA A 140 0.57 -5.99 -10.17
CA ALA A 140 -0.17 -5.18 -9.20
C ALA A 140 0.18 -5.60 -7.76
N HIS A 141 0.41 -4.61 -6.88
CA HIS A 141 0.79 -4.88 -5.50
C HIS A 141 0.07 -4.00 -4.48
N ILE A 142 -0.22 -4.59 -3.33
CA ILE A 142 -0.87 -3.96 -2.19
C ILE A 142 0.16 -3.12 -1.43
N ARG A 143 -0.15 -1.84 -1.26
CA ARG A 143 0.64 -0.88 -0.48
C ARG A 143 0.10 -0.73 0.93
N ARG A 144 -1.23 -0.79 1.08
CA ARG A 144 -1.94 -0.65 2.34
C ARG A 144 -3.26 -1.41 2.31
N VAL A 145 -3.63 -1.94 3.48
CA VAL A 145 -4.96 -2.48 3.77
C VAL A 145 -5.44 -1.94 5.11
N ASP A 146 -6.70 -1.52 5.17
CA ASP A 146 -7.36 -1.15 6.42
C ASP A 146 -8.41 -2.21 6.76
N VAL A 147 -8.31 -2.78 7.97
CA VAL A 147 -9.27 -3.75 8.50
C VAL A 147 -10.00 -3.16 9.69
N THR A 148 -11.32 -3.35 9.73
CA THR A 148 -12.17 -2.78 10.79
C THR A 148 -13.08 -3.80 11.42
N TYR A 149 -13.17 -3.71 12.75
CA TYR A 149 -14.18 -4.36 13.60
C TYR A 149 -14.74 -3.32 14.58
N SER A 150 -15.92 -3.57 15.12
CA SER A 150 -16.58 -2.64 16.04
C SER A 150 -17.28 -3.34 17.18
N ILE A 151 -17.45 -2.61 18.28
CA ILE A 151 -18.31 -3.03 19.39
C ILE A 151 -19.54 -2.13 19.45
N GLN A 152 -20.66 -2.73 19.83
CA GLN A 152 -21.87 -2.01 20.19
C GLN A 152 -21.77 -1.61 21.66
N LEU A 153 -21.86 -0.31 21.97
CA LEU A 153 -21.96 0.16 23.35
C LEU A 153 -23.43 0.47 23.70
N PRO A 154 -23.79 0.41 24.99
CA PRO A 154 -25.17 0.60 25.43
C PRO A 154 -25.72 2.00 25.11
N ASP A 155 -24.87 3.02 25.23
CA ASP A 155 -25.26 4.42 25.15
C ASP A 155 -24.08 5.34 24.77
N ALA A 156 -24.40 6.58 24.40
CA ALA A 156 -23.44 7.58 23.94
C ALA A 156 -22.48 8.06 25.04
N GLU A 157 -22.89 8.00 26.31
CA GLU A 157 -22.04 8.40 27.44
C GLU A 157 -20.96 7.34 27.68
N THR A 158 -21.33 6.05 27.65
CA THR A 158 -20.39 4.94 27.69
C THR A 158 -19.40 5.01 26.53
N LEU A 159 -19.87 5.35 25.32
CA LEU A 159 -19.01 5.59 24.15
C LEU A 159 -17.99 6.71 24.38
N ALA A 160 -18.43 7.88 24.87
CA ALA A 160 -17.55 9.01 25.15
C ALA A 160 -16.51 8.68 26.23
N ASN A 161 -16.92 7.98 27.29
CA ASN A 161 -16.02 7.54 28.36
C ASN A 161 -14.98 6.53 27.85
N CYS A 162 -15.39 5.58 27.00
CA CYS A 162 -14.49 4.63 26.36
C CYS A 162 -13.48 5.34 25.45
N LEU A 163 -13.92 6.28 24.60
CA LEU A 163 -13.02 7.07 23.75
C LEU A 163 -12.02 7.84 24.59
N SER A 164 -12.48 8.59 25.60
CA SER A 164 -11.60 9.35 26.50
C SER A 164 -10.55 8.44 27.18
N ALA A 165 -10.96 7.28 27.66
CA ALA A 165 -10.03 6.31 28.27
C ALA A 165 -9.03 5.74 27.26
N ILE A 166 -9.47 5.43 26.04
CA ILE A 166 -8.62 4.95 24.95
C ILE A 166 -7.59 6.02 24.56
N GLY A 167 -8.00 7.29 24.48
CA GLY A 167 -7.11 8.42 24.14
C GLY A 167 -5.96 8.62 25.11
N ASN A 168 -6.14 8.18 26.36
CA ASN A 168 -5.11 8.23 27.39
C ASN A 168 -4.20 6.98 27.43
N LEU A 169 -4.38 6.02 26.51
CA LEU A 169 -3.55 4.81 26.48
C LEU A 169 -2.14 5.12 25.96
N SER A 170 -1.16 4.63 26.72
CA SER A 170 0.23 4.54 26.28
C SER A 170 0.82 3.20 26.69
N HIS A 171 1.32 2.42 25.74
CA HIS A 171 1.96 1.14 26.02
C HIS A 171 3.02 0.80 24.97
N ARG A 172 4.26 0.47 25.38
CA ARG A 172 5.40 0.20 24.48
C ARG A 172 5.51 1.24 23.35
N HIS A 173 5.24 0.86 22.11
CA HIS A 173 5.28 1.73 20.92
C HIS A 173 3.92 2.36 20.58
N LEU A 174 2.84 2.00 21.27
CA LEU A 174 1.51 2.57 21.09
C LEU A 174 1.41 3.92 21.79
N ARG A 175 1.24 4.99 21.01
CA ARG A 175 1.01 6.35 21.52
C ARG A 175 -0.15 7.00 20.79
N ALA A 176 -1.10 7.53 21.54
CA ALA A 176 -2.15 8.38 21.01
C ALA A 176 -1.54 9.66 20.44
N ALA A 177 -2.03 10.08 19.28
CA ALA A 177 -1.66 11.35 18.68
C ALA A 177 -2.27 12.49 19.52
N LYS A 178 -1.47 13.54 19.78
CA LYS A 178 -1.92 14.72 20.52
C LYS A 178 -2.89 15.59 19.73
N GLU A 179 -2.86 15.48 18.40
CA GLU A 179 -3.72 16.21 17.47
C GLU A 179 -4.73 15.21 16.88
N ALA A 180 -5.99 15.33 17.29
CA ALA A 180 -7.11 14.66 16.66
C ALA A 180 -7.85 15.66 15.78
N ASP A 181 -8.07 15.32 14.51
CA ASP A 181 -8.82 16.17 13.57
C ASP A 181 -10.31 16.26 13.95
N TYR A 182 -10.81 15.32 14.77
CA TYR A 182 -12.20 15.23 15.20
C TYR A 182 -12.29 14.80 16.66
N GLU A 183 -13.18 15.45 17.43
CA GLU A 183 -13.40 15.19 18.87
C GLU A 183 -13.74 13.72 19.19
N SER A 184 -14.30 12.99 18.20
CA SER A 184 -14.74 11.60 18.34
C SER A 184 -13.80 10.56 17.73
N THR A 185 -12.58 10.94 17.34
CA THR A 185 -11.61 10.07 16.65
C THR A 185 -10.23 10.12 17.29
N ILE A 186 -9.61 8.97 17.49
CA ILE A 186 -8.32 8.84 18.16
C ILE A 186 -7.37 8.07 17.25
N TYR A 187 -6.26 8.68 16.90
CA TYR A 187 -5.20 8.06 16.12
C TYR A 187 -4.08 7.57 17.03
N PHE A 188 -3.53 6.41 16.72
CA PHE A 188 -2.32 5.90 17.35
C PHE A 188 -1.22 5.74 16.32
N ASN A 189 0.00 6.12 16.71
CA ASN A 189 1.22 6.01 15.89
C ASN A 189 1.16 6.81 14.57
N ARG A 190 0.30 7.84 14.50
CA ARG A 190 0.28 8.83 13.42
C ARG A 190 1.52 9.73 13.56
N ARG A 191 2.41 9.79 12.56
CA ARG A 191 3.42 10.88 12.49
C ARG A 191 2.86 12.08 11.71
N SER A 192 3.57 13.19 11.82
CA SER A 192 3.32 14.44 11.08
C SER A 192 3.21 14.23 9.56
N GLN A 193 2.58 15.20 8.91
CA GLN A 193 2.29 15.21 7.47
C GLN A 193 3.56 15.08 6.62
N ASP A 194 4.70 15.57 7.10
CA ASP A 194 6.00 15.55 6.40
C ASP A 194 6.70 14.18 6.39
N GLN A 195 6.21 13.20 7.16
CA GLN A 195 6.79 11.85 7.25
C GLN A 195 5.75 10.73 7.15
N GLN A 196 4.85 10.84 6.17
CA GLN A 196 3.76 9.87 6.01
C GLN A 196 4.22 8.47 5.54
N ASP A 197 5.30 8.38 4.76
CA ASP A 197 5.66 7.13 4.06
C ASP A 197 6.99 6.47 4.48
N ALA A 198 7.74 7.07 5.40
CA ALA A 198 9.00 6.50 5.88
C ALA A 198 8.77 5.35 6.86
N GLY A 199 8.67 4.12 6.33
CA GLY A 199 8.92 2.91 7.10
C GLY A 199 7.88 2.55 8.17
N ARG A 200 6.59 2.84 7.92
CA ARG A 200 5.51 2.49 8.84
C ARG A 200 5.11 1.03 8.71
N THR A 201 4.92 0.38 9.86
CA THR A 201 4.29 -0.94 9.95
C THR A 201 2.77 -0.79 10.02
N ARG A 202 2.26 -0.02 11.00
CA ARG A 202 0.82 0.14 11.23
C ARG A 202 0.43 1.51 11.82
N VAL A 203 -0.83 1.90 11.60
CA VAL A 203 -1.53 3.00 12.30
C VAL A 203 -2.86 2.45 12.80
N LEU A 204 -3.25 2.77 14.03
CA LEU A 204 -4.56 2.37 14.56
C LEU A 204 -5.44 3.60 14.71
N VAL A 205 -6.74 3.44 14.46
CA VAL A 205 -7.73 4.50 14.61
C VAL A 205 -8.93 3.94 15.37
N VAL A 206 -9.40 4.70 16.35
CA VAL A 206 -10.59 4.35 17.14
C VAL A 206 -11.55 5.53 17.13
N TYR A 207 -12.81 5.29 16.75
CA TYR A 207 -13.77 6.39 16.57
C TYR A 207 -15.24 6.00 16.74
N ALA A 208 -16.08 6.98 17.03
CA ALA A 208 -17.54 6.84 17.03
C ALA A 208 -18.07 6.72 15.59
N LYS A 209 -18.58 5.55 15.21
CA LYS A 209 -18.97 5.31 13.80
C LYS A 209 -20.16 6.14 13.36
N HIS A 210 -21.15 6.32 14.24
CA HIS A 210 -22.35 7.08 13.92
C HIS A 210 -22.02 8.54 13.56
N ASN A 211 -21.17 9.19 14.34
CA ASN A 211 -20.74 10.57 14.11
C ASN A 211 -20.02 10.72 12.76
N GLU A 212 -19.11 9.80 12.43
CA GLU A 212 -18.42 9.80 11.12
C GLU A 212 -19.40 9.62 9.96
N MET A 213 -20.37 8.73 10.10
CA MET A 213 -21.41 8.50 9.09
C MET A 213 -22.30 9.75 8.90
N GLN A 214 -22.69 10.41 9.99
CA GLN A 214 -23.48 11.64 9.94
C GLN A 214 -22.71 12.78 9.26
N HIS A 215 -21.44 12.98 9.62
CA HIS A 215 -20.58 13.96 8.96
C HIS A 215 -20.44 13.68 7.46
N GLN A 216 -20.32 12.41 7.06
CA GLN A 216 -20.30 12.05 5.64
C GLN A 216 -21.63 12.43 4.95
N CYS A 217 -22.77 12.13 5.57
CA CYS A 217 -24.08 12.46 5.01
C CYS A 217 -24.26 13.98 4.84
N GLU A 218 -23.89 14.77 5.85
CA GLU A 218 -23.93 16.23 5.81
C GLU A 218 -23.01 16.80 4.72
N HIS A 219 -21.81 16.25 4.58
CA HIS A 219 -20.87 16.63 3.53
C HIS A 219 -21.46 16.39 2.14
N LEU A 220 -22.02 15.21 1.89
CA LEU A 220 -22.64 14.86 0.61
C LEU A 220 -23.86 15.73 0.29
N LYS A 221 -24.73 16.01 1.28
CA LYS A 221 -25.85 16.96 1.12
C LYS A 221 -25.36 18.36 0.76
N ARG A 222 -24.25 18.81 1.35
CA ARG A 222 -23.64 20.09 1.02
C ARG A 222 -23.10 20.09 -0.41
N ALA A 223 -22.36 19.06 -0.81
CA ALA A 223 -21.84 18.90 -2.17
C ALA A 223 -22.96 18.88 -3.21
N ALA A 224 -24.04 18.12 -2.97
CA ALA A 224 -25.23 18.08 -3.84
C ALA A 224 -25.83 19.45 -4.10
N ARG A 225 -25.96 20.28 -3.06
CA ARG A 225 -26.47 21.67 -3.19
C ARG A 225 -25.50 22.58 -3.92
N THR A 226 -24.20 22.50 -3.62
CA THR A 226 -23.18 23.36 -4.23
C THR A 226 -22.99 23.05 -5.71
N GLU A 227 -22.87 21.77 -6.05
CA GLU A 227 -22.66 21.30 -7.43
C GLU A 227 -23.97 21.21 -8.23
N LYS A 228 -25.13 21.35 -7.56
CA LYS A 228 -26.46 21.23 -8.16
C LYS A 228 -26.63 19.92 -8.92
N THR A 229 -26.27 18.82 -8.28
CA THR A 229 -26.28 17.47 -8.86
C THR A 229 -27.03 16.48 -7.98
N SER A 230 -27.74 15.54 -8.61
CA SER A 230 -28.42 14.41 -7.95
C SER A 230 -27.51 13.19 -7.77
N ARG A 231 -26.25 13.28 -8.19
CA ARG A 231 -25.26 12.18 -8.12
C ARG A 231 -25.14 11.57 -6.71
N TYR A 232 -25.32 12.38 -5.67
CA TYR A 232 -25.14 11.96 -4.29
C TYR A 232 -26.41 11.36 -3.67
N ASP A 233 -27.57 11.58 -4.26
CA ASP A 233 -28.87 11.21 -3.69
C ASP A 233 -28.98 9.71 -3.34
N PRO A 234 -28.49 8.76 -4.18
CA PRO A 234 -28.54 7.34 -3.83
C PRO A 234 -27.75 7.01 -2.56
N VAL A 235 -26.60 7.65 -2.36
CA VAL A 235 -25.74 7.43 -1.18
C VAL A 235 -26.34 8.13 0.04
N ILE A 236 -26.85 9.36 -0.12
CA ILE A 236 -27.52 10.09 0.96
C ILE A 236 -28.70 9.27 1.49
N LYS A 237 -29.57 8.76 0.60
CA LYS A 237 -30.71 7.92 0.98
C LYS A 237 -30.29 6.70 1.79
N LYS A 238 -29.17 6.05 1.41
CA LYS A 238 -28.63 4.90 2.16
C LYS A 238 -28.10 5.32 3.53
N LEU A 239 -27.40 6.44 3.64
CA LEU A 239 -26.88 6.95 4.92
C LEU A 239 -27.99 7.43 5.87
N GLU A 240 -29.14 7.83 5.33
CA GLU A 240 -30.34 8.21 6.09
C GLU A 240 -31.21 7.02 6.48
N ASP A 241 -30.88 5.81 6.04
CA ASP A 241 -31.65 4.62 6.35
C ASP A 241 -31.76 4.40 7.88
N PRO A 242 -32.98 4.21 8.44
CA PRO A 242 -33.16 4.06 9.87
C PRO A 242 -32.48 2.82 10.45
N GLU A 243 -32.44 1.70 9.73
CA GLU A 243 -31.79 0.47 10.20
C GLU A 243 -30.27 0.64 10.23
N LEU A 244 -29.70 1.27 9.20
CA LEU A 244 -28.28 1.60 9.16
C LEU A 244 -27.88 2.55 10.30
N ASN A 245 -28.72 3.57 10.57
CA ASN A 245 -28.52 4.50 11.68
C ASN A 245 -28.58 3.79 13.03
N ALA A 246 -29.57 2.93 13.23
CA ALA A 246 -29.69 2.13 14.45
C ALA A 246 -28.48 1.21 14.66
N PHE A 247 -27.98 0.59 13.59
CA PHE A 247 -26.79 -0.26 13.65
C PHE A 247 -25.51 0.52 13.94
N ALA A 248 -25.37 1.74 13.40
CA ALA A 248 -24.22 2.60 13.62
C ALA A 248 -24.23 3.31 14.99
N ALA A 249 -25.41 3.56 15.56
CA ALA A 249 -25.59 4.27 16.82
C ALA A 249 -24.78 3.62 17.95
N ASN A 250 -24.09 4.44 18.75
CA ASN A 250 -23.26 4.01 19.88
C ASN A 250 -22.19 2.96 19.54
N ARG A 251 -21.82 2.83 18.26
CA ARG A 251 -20.83 1.85 17.80
C ARG A 251 -19.42 2.44 17.81
N LEU A 252 -18.52 1.80 18.55
CA LEU A 252 -17.11 2.16 18.59
C LEU A 252 -16.33 1.33 17.56
N ARG A 253 -15.75 2.00 16.57
CA ARG A 253 -14.93 1.37 15.52
C ARG A 253 -13.47 1.26 15.94
N PHE A 254 -12.87 0.12 15.62
CA PHE A 254 -11.44 -0.13 15.71
C PHE A 254 -10.91 -0.44 14.31
N GLU A 255 -10.14 0.48 13.75
CA GLU A 255 -9.57 0.40 12.41
C GLU A 255 -8.05 0.24 12.47
N GLY A 256 -7.57 -0.87 11.94
CA GLY A 256 -6.16 -1.20 11.84
C GLY A 256 -5.68 -0.97 10.43
N ARG A 257 -4.74 -0.04 10.25
CA ARG A 257 -4.16 0.32 8.96
C ARG A 257 -2.78 -0.32 8.83
N ALA A 258 -2.67 -1.33 7.99
CA ALA A 258 -1.43 -2.04 7.72
C ALA A 258 -0.73 -1.49 6.47
N PHE A 259 0.57 -1.23 6.56
CA PHE A 259 1.40 -0.73 5.45
C PHE A 259 2.46 -1.75 5.06
N THR A 260 3.21 -1.50 3.98
CA THR A 260 4.26 -2.39 3.44
C THR A 260 5.13 -3.13 4.48
N ARG A 261 5.65 -2.46 5.51
CA ARG A 261 6.49 -3.16 6.52
C ARG A 261 5.73 -4.20 7.36
N TRP A 262 4.41 -4.06 7.50
CA TRP A 262 3.58 -5.06 8.19
C TRP A 262 3.45 -6.34 7.37
N PHE A 263 3.29 -6.22 6.05
CA PHE A 263 3.32 -7.36 5.14
C PHE A 263 4.68 -8.07 5.20
N GLU A 264 5.78 -7.30 5.10
CA GLU A 264 7.15 -7.84 5.18
C GLU A 264 7.41 -8.58 6.50
N ARG A 265 7.08 -7.96 7.64
CA ARG A 265 7.27 -8.54 8.97
C ARG A 265 6.51 -9.84 9.16
N ASN A 266 5.27 -9.89 8.65
CA ASN A 266 4.41 -11.06 8.74
C ASN A 266 4.61 -12.05 7.58
N LYS A 267 5.59 -11.80 6.69
CA LYS A 267 5.87 -12.63 5.50
C LYS A 267 4.64 -12.84 4.60
N ILE A 268 3.80 -11.81 4.48
CA ILE A 268 2.60 -11.84 3.65
C ILE A 268 2.96 -11.29 2.26
N PRO A 269 2.63 -11.99 1.16
CA PRO A 269 2.90 -11.50 -0.17
C PRO A 269 2.11 -10.21 -0.46
N ARG A 270 2.75 -9.28 -1.18
CA ARG A 270 2.12 -8.01 -1.56
C ARG A 270 1.60 -7.99 -2.98
N ASN A 271 2.08 -8.87 -3.86
CA ASN A 271 1.45 -9.03 -5.17
C ASN A 271 -0.02 -9.42 -4.96
N VAL A 272 -0.94 -8.74 -5.64
CA VAL A 272 -2.38 -8.87 -5.41
C VAL A 272 -2.83 -10.32 -5.52
N TRP A 273 -2.34 -11.03 -6.53
CA TRP A 273 -2.80 -12.38 -6.83
C TRP A 273 -2.22 -13.43 -5.89
N GLN A 274 -0.94 -13.31 -5.55
CA GLN A 274 -0.35 -14.13 -4.49
C GLN A 274 -1.02 -13.89 -3.15
N PHE A 275 -1.35 -12.63 -2.85
CA PHE A 275 -2.07 -12.29 -1.63
C PHE A 275 -3.43 -12.98 -1.58
N LEU A 276 -4.22 -12.90 -2.65
CA LEU A 276 -5.51 -13.58 -2.71
C LEU A 276 -5.37 -15.10 -2.57
N THR A 277 -4.35 -15.69 -3.19
CA THR A 277 -4.04 -17.12 -3.06
C THR A 277 -3.63 -17.48 -1.62
N PHE A 278 -2.78 -16.68 -1.01
CA PHE A 278 -2.35 -16.82 0.39
C PHE A 278 -3.54 -16.74 1.35
N VAL A 279 -4.44 -15.76 1.15
CA VAL A 279 -5.67 -15.63 1.94
C VAL A 279 -6.56 -16.84 1.78
N GLY A 280 -6.76 -17.32 0.54
CA GLY A 280 -7.55 -18.52 0.27
C GLY A 280 -7.00 -19.75 1.01
N HIS A 281 -5.69 -19.97 0.95
CA HIS A 281 -5.05 -21.05 1.71
C HIS A 281 -5.22 -20.88 3.22
N PHE A 282 -4.95 -19.67 3.75
CA PHE A 282 -5.10 -19.38 5.17
C PHE A 282 -6.51 -19.67 5.67
N GLU A 283 -7.54 -19.21 4.96
CA GLU A 283 -8.94 -19.37 5.37
C GLU A 283 -9.45 -20.82 5.17
N SER A 284 -8.84 -21.58 4.26
CA SER A 284 -9.16 -23.00 4.04
C SER A 284 -8.47 -23.96 5.02
N ASP A 285 -7.40 -23.52 5.67
CA ASP A 285 -6.61 -24.35 6.57
C ASP A 285 -7.39 -24.64 7.87
N PRO A 286 -7.70 -25.91 8.18
CA PRO A 286 -8.40 -26.29 9.40
C PRO A 286 -7.69 -25.84 10.68
N ALA A 287 -6.36 -25.65 10.64
CA ALA A 287 -5.57 -25.16 11.79
C ALA A 287 -5.94 -23.74 12.21
N ASN A 288 -6.59 -22.96 11.33
CA ASN A 288 -7.02 -21.59 11.63
C ASN A 288 -8.46 -21.52 12.19
N GLU A 289 -9.09 -22.66 12.51
CA GLU A 289 -10.41 -22.73 13.17
C GLU A 289 -11.52 -21.92 12.47
N GLY A 290 -11.45 -21.80 11.14
CA GLY A 290 -12.40 -21.00 10.36
C GLY A 290 -12.24 -19.48 10.50
N MET A 291 -11.14 -19.01 11.10
CA MET A 291 -10.84 -17.59 11.22
C MET A 291 -10.58 -16.97 9.85
N SER A 292 -11.31 -15.89 9.53
CA SER A 292 -11.01 -15.10 8.35
C SER A 292 -9.64 -14.41 8.45
N PHE A 293 -8.96 -14.22 7.32
CA PHE A 293 -7.71 -13.46 7.31
C PHE A 293 -7.91 -12.01 7.76
N CYS A 294 -9.08 -11.43 7.46
CA CYS A 294 -9.46 -10.10 7.93
C CYS A 294 -9.46 -10.01 9.47
N GLU A 295 -9.98 -11.04 10.15
CA GLU A 295 -10.00 -11.12 11.61
C GLU A 295 -8.58 -11.28 12.16
N TRP A 296 -7.82 -12.24 11.62
CA TRP A 296 -6.45 -12.48 12.04
C TRP A 296 -5.60 -11.21 11.92
N ALA A 297 -5.67 -10.52 10.78
CA ALA A 297 -4.92 -9.29 10.53
C ALA A 297 -5.29 -8.21 11.54
N TRP A 298 -6.59 -8.08 11.85
CA TRP A 298 -7.05 -7.13 12.85
C TRP A 298 -6.51 -7.47 14.25
N ARG A 299 -6.53 -8.75 14.65
CA ARG A 299 -5.97 -9.21 15.93
C ARG A 299 -4.48 -8.92 16.05
N ASP A 300 -3.69 -9.18 14.99
CA ASP A 300 -2.26 -8.84 14.98
C ASP A 300 -2.04 -7.33 15.13
N LEU A 301 -2.81 -6.53 14.39
CA LEU A 301 -2.70 -5.06 14.42
C LEU A 301 -3.05 -4.46 15.78
N PHE A 302 -4.02 -5.02 16.51
CA PHE A 302 -4.47 -4.49 17.80
C PHE A 302 -3.88 -5.19 19.04
N SER A 303 -3.05 -6.22 18.87
CA SER A 303 -2.42 -7.00 19.96
C SER A 303 -1.87 -6.14 21.11
N GLU A 304 -1.05 -5.13 20.81
CA GLU A 304 -0.47 -4.23 21.81
C GLU A 304 -1.52 -3.34 22.51
N MET A 305 -2.57 -2.94 21.79
CA MET A 305 -3.65 -2.14 22.37
C MET A 305 -4.45 -2.98 23.35
N PHE A 306 -4.84 -4.21 22.98
CA PHE A 306 -5.59 -5.09 23.89
C PHE A 306 -4.79 -5.50 25.13
N ALA A 307 -3.47 -5.70 24.98
CA ALA A 307 -2.58 -5.87 26.12
C ALA A 307 -2.60 -4.65 27.07
N ALA A 308 -2.61 -3.43 26.52
CA ALA A 308 -2.72 -2.20 27.32
C ALA A 308 -4.09 -2.04 28.00
N LEU A 309 -5.17 -2.36 27.28
CA LEU A 309 -6.56 -2.23 27.76
C LEU A 309 -6.86 -3.10 28.99
N GLY A 310 -6.18 -4.24 29.15
CA GLY A 310 -6.37 -5.16 30.27
C GLY A 310 -6.05 -4.56 31.66
N ALA A 311 -5.20 -3.53 31.72
CA ALA A 311 -4.83 -2.84 32.95
C ALA A 311 -5.66 -1.56 33.21
N THR A 312 -6.29 -0.99 32.17
CA THR A 312 -7.03 0.28 32.26
C THR A 312 -8.41 0.09 32.85
N LYS A 313 -8.82 1.01 33.73
CA LYS A 313 -10.17 1.08 34.30
C LYS A 313 -10.92 2.27 33.71
N VAL A 314 -12.22 2.11 33.44
CA VAL A 314 -13.11 3.20 33.00
C VAL A 314 -14.16 3.46 34.04
N SER A 315 -14.37 4.75 34.33
CA SER A 315 -15.48 5.18 35.16
C SER A 315 -16.77 5.07 34.36
N LEU A 316 -17.65 4.13 34.71
CA LEU A 316 -18.97 4.05 34.10
C LEU A 316 -19.85 5.13 34.69
N THR A 317 -20.01 6.18 33.90
CA THR A 317 -20.77 7.33 34.29
C THR A 317 -22.24 7.07 33.93
N GLN A 318 -23.12 6.97 34.93
CA GLN A 318 -24.59 7.00 34.73
C GLN A 318 -25.11 8.45 34.80
N ASN A 319 -24.26 9.44 34.49
CA ASN A 319 -24.53 10.82 34.85
C ASN A 319 -25.66 11.41 34.01
N SER A 320 -25.77 11.04 32.73
CA SER A 320 -26.81 11.59 31.84
C SER A 320 -28.21 11.21 32.27
N ARG A 321 -28.46 9.92 32.55
CA ARG A 321 -29.77 9.43 33.01
C ARG A 321 -30.15 10.03 34.37
N VAL A 322 -29.20 10.11 35.29
CA VAL A 322 -29.42 10.76 36.60
C VAL A 322 -29.70 12.25 36.39
N GLN A 323 -28.97 12.94 35.52
CA GLN A 323 -29.17 14.36 35.22
C GLN A 323 -30.52 14.62 34.55
N GLU A 324 -30.93 13.79 33.59
CA GLU A 324 -32.23 13.87 32.93
C GLU A 324 -33.36 13.67 33.94
N GLN A 325 -33.27 12.65 34.80
CA GLN A 325 -34.25 12.43 35.86
C GLN A 325 -34.27 13.56 36.88
N LEU A 326 -33.11 14.11 37.27
CA LEU A 326 -33.03 15.28 38.14
C LEU A 326 -33.68 16.51 37.49
N ARG A 327 -33.45 16.75 36.20
CA ARG A 327 -34.05 17.87 35.47
C ARG A 327 -35.56 17.69 35.29
N LYS A 328 -36.02 16.47 35.04
CA LYS A 328 -37.44 16.12 34.96
C LYS A 328 -38.14 16.30 36.31
N HIS A 329 -37.50 15.93 37.42
CA HIS A 329 -38.12 15.93 38.75
C HIS A 329 -37.97 17.27 39.50
N TYR A 330 -36.88 18.01 39.26
CA TYR A 330 -36.56 19.26 39.97
C TYR A 330 -36.45 20.49 39.07
N GLY A 331 -36.73 20.36 37.77
CA GLY A 331 -36.91 21.48 36.87
C GLY A 331 -38.13 22.31 37.28
N ARG A 332 -38.00 23.63 37.27
CA ARG A 332 -39.13 24.53 37.53
C ARG A 332 -39.45 25.33 36.28
N CYS A 333 -40.69 25.24 35.83
CA CYS A 333 -41.23 26.12 34.81
C CYS A 333 -41.80 27.39 35.47
N LYS A 334 -41.48 28.55 34.90
CA LYS A 334 -42.15 29.81 35.20
C LYS A 334 -42.82 30.31 33.93
N LEU A 335 -44.11 30.55 33.98
CA LEU A 335 -44.84 31.23 32.91
C LEU A 335 -44.53 32.73 32.98
N ILE A 336 -44.17 33.30 31.85
CA ILE A 336 -43.90 34.73 31.68
C ILE A 336 -44.93 35.26 30.71
N THR A 337 -45.76 36.19 31.16
CA THR A 337 -46.62 36.97 30.27
C THR A 337 -45.78 38.08 29.66
N ASN A 338 -45.69 38.08 28.34
CA ASN A 338 -45.02 39.10 27.56
C ASN A 338 -45.94 40.33 27.42
N ASP A 339 -45.36 41.47 27.05
CA ASP A 339 -46.08 42.75 26.94
C ASP A 339 -47.20 42.74 25.87
N ASP A 340 -47.14 41.80 24.92
CA ASP A 340 -48.17 41.55 23.89
C ASP A 340 -49.30 40.61 24.34
N GLY A 341 -49.28 40.18 25.62
CA GLY A 341 -50.24 39.24 26.19
C GLY A 341 -49.96 37.77 25.91
N THR A 342 -48.88 37.43 25.18
CA THR A 342 -48.48 36.04 24.96
C THR A 342 -47.81 35.45 26.21
N ILE A 343 -48.02 34.15 26.46
CA ILE A 343 -47.42 33.45 27.61
C ILE A 343 -46.27 32.57 27.10
N THR A 344 -45.08 32.74 27.67
CA THR A 344 -43.90 31.92 27.39
C THR A 344 -43.46 31.12 28.60
N GLU A 345 -43.01 29.89 28.37
CA GLU A 345 -42.46 29.02 29.42
C GLU A 345 -40.96 29.22 29.56
N LYS A 346 -40.50 29.57 30.76
CA LYS A 346 -39.08 29.61 31.10
C LYS A 346 -38.74 28.56 32.14
N TRP A 347 -37.93 27.58 31.74
CA TRP A 347 -37.45 26.52 32.59
C TRP A 347 -36.15 26.89 33.32
N SER A 348 -36.07 26.55 34.61
CA SER A 348 -34.87 26.67 35.44
C SER A 348 -34.46 25.33 36.01
N TYR A 349 -33.22 24.90 35.72
CA TYR A 349 -32.64 23.63 36.17
C TYR A 349 -31.59 23.78 37.28
N ALA A 350 -31.41 24.98 37.85
CA ALA A 350 -30.35 25.27 38.82
C ALA A 350 -30.33 24.37 40.08
N ARG A 351 -31.48 23.84 40.50
CA ARG A 351 -31.53 22.84 41.59
C ARG A 351 -31.07 21.46 41.11
N ALA A 352 -31.57 21.02 39.95
CA ALA A 352 -31.17 19.76 39.34
C ALA A 352 -29.66 19.71 39.08
N ASP A 353 -29.08 20.79 38.54
CA ASP A 353 -27.65 20.84 38.25
C ASP A 353 -26.80 20.85 39.54
N ARG A 354 -27.26 21.49 40.63
CA ARG A 354 -26.59 21.41 41.95
C ARG A 354 -26.63 20.00 42.54
N LEU A 355 -27.77 19.31 42.44
CA LEU A 355 -27.89 17.91 42.86
C LEU A 355 -27.01 16.99 42.03
N MET A 356 -26.83 17.31 40.74
CA MET A 356 -25.95 16.58 39.85
C MET A 356 -24.47 16.73 40.23
N LEU A 357 -24.06 17.94 40.63
CA LEU A 357 -22.71 18.16 41.18
C LEU A 357 -22.48 17.35 42.45
N PHE A 358 -23.48 17.28 43.35
CA PHE A 358 -23.39 16.45 44.55
C PHE A 358 -23.29 14.95 44.23
N TYR A 359 -24.07 14.45 43.26
CA TYR A 359 -23.97 13.07 42.77
C TYR A 359 -22.56 12.77 42.23
N ARG A 360 -21.96 13.70 41.47
CA ARG A 360 -20.58 13.58 40.99
C ARG A 360 -19.56 13.54 42.13
N SER A 361 -19.72 14.38 43.15
CA SER A 361 -18.88 14.32 44.36
C SER A 361 -18.96 12.95 45.04
N LEU A 362 -20.16 12.36 45.16
CA LEU A 362 -20.31 10.99 45.69
C LEU A 362 -19.58 9.94 44.84
N ALA A 363 -19.58 10.09 43.51
CA ALA A 363 -18.88 9.18 42.60
C ALA A 363 -17.36 9.30 42.70
N THR A 364 -16.85 10.53 42.78
CA THR A 364 -15.40 10.82 42.81
C THR A 364 -14.79 10.60 44.20
N ASP A 365 -15.35 11.28 45.22
CA ASP A 365 -14.78 11.31 46.56
C ASP A 365 -15.23 10.11 47.40
N GLY A 366 -16.42 9.58 47.11
CA GLY A 366 -17.05 8.49 47.85
C GLY A 366 -17.91 9.00 49.00
N TRP A 367 -18.78 8.12 49.50
CA TRP A 367 -19.79 8.44 50.50
C TRP A 367 -19.20 9.11 51.75
N ASP A 368 -18.21 8.48 52.39
CA ASP A 368 -17.68 8.99 53.66
C ASP A 368 -16.94 10.32 53.51
N LYS A 369 -16.18 10.49 52.42
CA LYS A 369 -15.44 11.73 52.18
C LYS A 369 -16.41 12.88 51.85
N THR A 370 -17.41 12.63 50.99
CA THR A 370 -18.43 13.62 50.65
C THR A 370 -19.25 14.02 51.87
N LYS A 371 -19.65 13.04 52.71
CA LYS A 371 -20.37 13.29 53.96
C LYS A 371 -19.58 14.16 54.95
N ARG A 372 -18.25 14.01 55.00
CA ARG A 372 -17.38 14.85 55.83
C ARG A 372 -17.22 16.27 55.29
N LEU A 373 -17.20 16.44 53.97
CA LEU A 373 -16.97 17.73 53.31
C LEU A 373 -18.24 18.58 53.13
N THR A 374 -19.41 18.01 53.38
CA THR A 374 -20.71 18.68 53.21
C THR A 374 -21.39 18.83 54.56
N ALA A 375 -22.09 19.95 54.80
CA ALA A 375 -22.91 20.11 56.00
C ALA A 375 -23.96 18.99 56.11
N SER A 376 -24.20 18.49 57.33
CA SER A 376 -25.02 17.29 57.57
C SER A 376 -26.43 17.40 56.98
N SER A 377 -27.12 18.53 57.18
CA SER A 377 -28.45 18.80 56.61
C SER A 377 -28.43 18.76 55.08
N THR A 378 -27.54 19.53 54.46
CA THR A 378 -27.36 19.57 53.00
C THR A 378 -27.05 18.20 52.40
N PHE A 379 -26.24 17.40 53.09
CA PHE A 379 -25.90 16.04 52.66
C PHE A 379 -27.15 15.15 52.61
N TYR A 380 -27.92 15.09 53.70
CA TYR A 380 -29.11 14.23 53.75
C TYR A 380 -30.23 14.74 52.85
N ASP A 381 -30.39 16.05 52.71
CA ASP A 381 -31.35 16.65 51.76
C ASP A 381 -31.03 16.26 50.32
N ALA A 382 -29.75 16.36 49.92
CA ALA A 382 -29.31 15.98 48.59
C ALA A 382 -29.42 14.46 48.35
N VAL A 383 -29.09 13.64 49.35
CA VAL A 383 -29.31 12.18 49.31
C VAL A 383 -30.79 11.87 49.12
N ASN A 384 -31.68 12.46 49.90
CA ASN A 384 -33.13 12.24 49.79
C ASN A 384 -33.66 12.66 48.41
N CYS A 385 -33.13 13.75 47.85
CA CYS A 385 -33.48 14.14 46.49
C CYS A 385 -33.03 13.12 45.43
N LEU A 386 -31.86 12.52 45.61
CA LEU A 386 -31.38 11.43 44.74
C LEU A 386 -32.19 10.14 44.92
N LEU A 387 -32.67 9.86 46.13
CA LEU A 387 -33.57 8.73 46.38
C LEU A 387 -34.93 8.91 45.69
N ALA A 388 -35.47 10.13 45.68
CA ALA A 388 -36.76 10.44 45.09
C ALA A 388 -36.81 10.24 43.56
N ILE A 389 -35.67 10.32 42.87
CA ILE A 389 -35.58 9.98 41.44
C ILE A 389 -35.37 8.48 41.18
N GLY A 390 -35.40 7.64 42.21
CA GLY A 390 -35.36 6.17 42.08
C GLY A 390 -33.98 5.54 42.33
N LEU A 391 -33.00 6.29 42.85
CA LEU A 391 -31.74 5.70 43.32
C LEU A 391 -31.94 5.12 44.73
N THR A 392 -31.20 4.06 45.06
CA THR A 392 -31.21 3.46 46.40
C THR A 392 -30.02 3.95 47.23
N LYS A 393 -30.17 3.97 48.55
CA LYS A 393 -29.09 4.34 49.47
C LYS A 393 -27.86 3.44 49.30
N ALA A 394 -28.07 2.14 49.08
CA ALA A 394 -27.00 1.19 48.82
C ALA A 394 -26.25 1.49 47.52
N GLN A 395 -26.94 1.95 46.47
CA GLN A 395 -26.30 2.42 45.23
C GLN A 395 -25.44 3.67 45.49
N LEU A 396 -25.95 4.66 46.23
CA LEU A 396 -25.23 5.88 46.55
C LEU A 396 -24.01 5.62 47.46
N GLN A 397 -24.12 4.71 48.43
CA GLN A 397 -23.01 4.34 49.31
C GLN A 397 -21.88 3.59 48.58
N ASN A 398 -22.24 2.79 47.57
CA ASN A 398 -21.28 2.02 46.78
C ASN A 398 -20.92 2.70 45.46
N LEU A 399 -21.32 3.96 45.23
CA LEU A 399 -21.18 4.63 43.93
C LEU A 399 -19.72 4.66 43.45
N LYS A 400 -18.79 5.02 44.34
CA LYS A 400 -17.34 4.99 44.08
C LYS A 400 -16.78 3.59 43.84
N LYS A 401 -17.31 2.57 44.52
CA LYS A 401 -16.87 1.17 44.38
C LYS A 401 -17.45 0.49 43.14
N ARG A 402 -18.64 0.89 42.70
CA ARG A 402 -19.39 0.28 41.58
C ARG A 402 -19.10 0.89 40.22
N GLN A 403 -18.61 2.12 40.15
CA GLN A 403 -18.45 2.82 38.87
C GLN A 403 -17.11 2.60 38.17
N THR A 404 -16.31 1.57 38.45
CA THR A 404 -15.13 1.31 37.61
C THR A 404 -15.09 -0.13 37.10
N LEU A 405 -15.20 -0.29 35.78
CA LEU A 405 -14.96 -1.57 35.11
C LEU A 405 -13.57 -1.55 34.48
N LYS A 406 -12.94 -2.73 34.34
CA LYS A 406 -11.81 -2.86 33.43
C LYS A 406 -12.30 -2.53 32.02
N LEU A 407 -11.56 -1.70 31.30
CA LEU A 407 -11.93 -1.28 29.95
C LEU A 407 -12.08 -2.49 29.00
N LEU A 408 -11.26 -3.52 29.20
CA LEU A 408 -11.38 -4.78 28.47
C LEU A 408 -12.72 -5.50 28.67
N HIS A 409 -13.38 -5.35 29.82
CA HIS A 409 -14.71 -5.94 30.02
C HIS A 409 -15.80 -5.19 29.23
N LEU A 410 -15.58 -3.91 28.91
CA LEU A 410 -16.47 -3.12 28.04
C LEU A 410 -16.17 -3.36 26.56
N ILE A 411 -14.89 -3.57 26.22
CA ILE A 411 -14.43 -3.84 24.85
C ILE A 411 -14.25 -5.35 24.68
N ARG A 412 -15.36 -6.09 24.69
CA ARG A 412 -15.38 -7.47 24.24
C ARG A 412 -15.77 -7.49 22.76
N MET A 413 -14.82 -7.84 21.90
CA MET A 413 -15.09 -7.94 20.47
C MET A 413 -15.90 -9.21 20.19
N ASP A 414 -17.01 -9.04 19.49
CA ASP A 414 -17.82 -10.12 18.93
C ASP A 414 -17.64 -10.08 17.41
N PHE A 415 -16.84 -11.01 16.88
CA PHE A 415 -16.48 -11.01 15.46
C PHE A 415 -17.64 -11.46 14.56
N ASP A 416 -18.66 -12.11 15.13
CA ASP A 416 -19.85 -12.57 14.43
C ASP A 416 -20.90 -11.45 14.33
N ALA A 417 -21.01 -10.60 15.36
CA ALA A 417 -21.96 -9.47 15.42
C ALA A 417 -21.47 -8.19 14.67
N GLN A 418 -20.88 -8.36 13.49
CA GLN A 418 -20.30 -7.27 12.68
C GLN A 418 -21.19 -6.79 11.53
N ARG A 419 -22.31 -7.48 11.30
CA ARG A 419 -23.29 -7.22 10.25
C ARG A 419 -24.70 -7.31 10.84
N PRO A 420 -25.70 -6.58 10.30
CA PRO A 420 -27.09 -6.82 10.66
C PRO A 420 -27.53 -8.22 10.19
N ALA A 421 -28.55 -8.79 10.81
CA ALA A 421 -29.07 -10.11 10.44
C ALA A 421 -29.60 -10.18 9.01
N SER A 422 -30.07 -9.04 8.47
CA SER A 422 -30.53 -8.88 7.09
C SER A 422 -29.40 -8.71 6.07
N TYR A 423 -28.13 -8.73 6.50
CA TYR A 423 -27.00 -8.53 5.60
C TYR A 423 -26.88 -9.65 4.59
N VAL A 424 -26.86 -9.26 3.32
CA VAL A 424 -26.53 -10.14 2.19
C VAL A 424 -25.20 -9.67 1.62
N GLU A 425 -24.28 -10.61 1.40
CA GLU A 425 -22.98 -10.31 0.84
C GLU A 425 -23.15 -9.68 -0.57
N PRO A 426 -22.59 -8.48 -0.81
CA PRO A 426 -22.76 -7.82 -2.10
C PRO A 426 -22.02 -8.58 -3.19
N VAL A 427 -22.71 -8.83 -4.29
CA VAL A 427 -22.11 -9.40 -5.50
C VAL A 427 -21.43 -8.25 -6.27
N GLY A 428 -20.11 -8.34 -6.45
CA GLY A 428 -19.37 -7.36 -7.24
C GLY A 428 -19.85 -7.29 -8.68
N THR A 429 -19.72 -6.12 -9.32
CA THR A 429 -20.16 -5.89 -10.71
C THR A 429 -19.44 -6.77 -11.74
N VAL A 430 -18.29 -7.31 -11.35
CA VAL A 430 -17.47 -8.21 -12.16
C VAL A 430 -17.91 -9.67 -12.05
N LEU A 431 -18.54 -10.04 -10.94
CA LEU A 431 -19.04 -11.40 -10.71
C LEU A 431 -20.35 -11.67 -11.47
N ASP A 432 -21.08 -10.62 -11.84
CA ASP A 432 -22.45 -10.70 -12.37
C ASP A 432 -22.55 -11.01 -13.88
N LYS A 433 -21.51 -10.79 -14.70
CA LYS A 433 -21.64 -10.94 -16.18
C LYS A 433 -20.91 -12.13 -16.80
N GLN A 434 -20.06 -12.84 -16.07
CA GLN A 434 -19.36 -14.03 -16.59
C GLN A 434 -18.86 -15.00 -15.52
N GLY A 435 -19.33 -14.86 -14.27
CA GLY A 435 -19.40 -15.97 -13.32
C GLY A 435 -18.12 -16.74 -13.02
N ASP A 436 -16.94 -16.14 -13.11
CA ASP A 436 -15.76 -16.76 -12.51
C ASP A 436 -14.65 -15.74 -12.25
N ILE A 437 -14.02 -15.86 -11.10
CA ILE A 437 -12.71 -15.29 -10.80
C ILE A 437 -11.68 -15.71 -11.88
N LEU A 438 -11.96 -16.80 -12.65
CA LEU A 438 -11.22 -17.28 -13.85
C LEU A 438 -11.29 -16.24 -14.95
N SER A 439 -12.48 -15.77 -15.31
CA SER A 439 -12.64 -14.81 -16.42
C SER A 439 -11.94 -13.45 -16.20
N ILE A 440 -11.75 -13.03 -14.95
CA ILE A 440 -11.03 -11.80 -14.60
C ILE A 440 -9.54 -12.08 -14.60
N GLY A 441 -9.12 -13.15 -13.94
CA GLY A 441 -7.73 -13.54 -13.95
C GLY A 441 -7.22 -13.85 -15.37
N ASP A 442 -7.99 -14.51 -16.22
CA ASP A 442 -7.61 -14.87 -17.59
C ASP A 442 -7.38 -13.62 -18.46
N LYS A 443 -8.07 -12.50 -18.16
CA LYS A 443 -7.80 -11.18 -18.75
C LYS A 443 -6.53 -10.50 -18.20
N PHE A 444 -5.99 -10.99 -17.10
CA PHE A 444 -4.85 -10.43 -16.37
C PHE A 444 -3.70 -11.45 -16.17
N GLY A 445 -3.64 -12.52 -16.98
CA GLY A 445 -2.55 -13.50 -16.97
C GLY A 445 -2.68 -14.65 -15.96
N ARG A 446 -3.90 -15.10 -15.63
CA ARG A 446 -4.15 -16.14 -14.61
C ARG A 446 -3.48 -17.48 -14.91
N GLY A 447 -3.31 -17.88 -16.17
CA GLY A 447 -2.52 -19.08 -16.50
C GLY A 447 -1.07 -19.02 -15.96
N PHE A 448 -0.50 -17.81 -15.92
CA PHE A 448 0.84 -17.55 -15.40
C PHE A 448 0.86 -17.48 -13.86
N VAL A 449 -0.10 -16.77 -13.29
CA VAL A 449 -0.19 -16.47 -11.85
C VAL A 449 -0.77 -17.62 -11.01
N GLN A 450 -1.58 -18.51 -11.61
CA GLN A 450 -2.06 -19.74 -10.96
C GLN A 450 -1.01 -20.84 -10.89
N SER A 451 0.05 -20.75 -11.69
CA SER A 451 1.02 -21.84 -11.75
C SER A 451 1.78 -22.01 -10.43
N PHE A 452 2.12 -20.94 -9.69
CA PHE A 452 2.50 -21.03 -8.27
C PHE A 452 2.23 -19.72 -7.53
N GLY A 453 1.96 -19.79 -6.22
CA GLY A 453 1.89 -18.66 -5.28
C GLY A 453 3.24 -17.95 -5.08
N GLN A 454 3.83 -17.53 -6.20
CA GLN A 454 5.16 -16.99 -6.39
C GLN A 454 5.06 -15.79 -7.35
N SER A 455 5.94 -14.80 -7.20
CA SER A 455 6.00 -13.68 -8.15
C SER A 455 6.55 -14.10 -9.48
N ARG A 456 6.35 -13.29 -10.52
CA ARG A 456 6.98 -13.52 -11.82
C ARG A 456 8.49 -13.77 -11.64
N GLU A 457 9.11 -12.98 -10.77
CA GLU A 457 10.53 -13.10 -10.41
C GLU A 457 10.84 -14.42 -9.70
N GLN A 458 9.98 -14.90 -8.81
CA GLN A 458 10.15 -16.19 -8.13
C GLN A 458 9.89 -17.38 -9.06
N LEU A 459 8.95 -17.25 -10.00
CA LEU A 459 8.71 -18.23 -11.05
C LEU A 459 9.90 -18.30 -12.01
N ILE A 460 10.45 -17.15 -12.41
CA ILE A 460 11.70 -17.07 -13.19
C ILE A 460 12.84 -17.68 -12.38
N GLN A 461 12.97 -17.35 -11.09
CA GLN A 461 14.01 -17.89 -10.22
C GLN A 461 13.96 -19.40 -10.14
N ASN A 462 12.77 -19.99 -9.96
CA ASN A 462 12.62 -21.44 -9.89
C ASN A 462 12.85 -22.11 -11.24
N ALA A 463 12.38 -21.49 -12.33
CA ALA A 463 12.63 -21.98 -13.68
C ALA A 463 14.14 -21.94 -14.01
N VAL A 464 14.85 -20.88 -13.61
CA VAL A 464 16.31 -20.75 -13.72
C VAL A 464 17.04 -21.76 -12.83
N GLY A 465 16.51 -22.04 -11.63
CA GLY A 465 17.06 -23.04 -10.70
C GLY A 465 17.04 -24.47 -11.25
N SER A 466 16.35 -24.74 -12.36
CA SER A 466 16.46 -26.01 -13.08
C SER A 466 17.69 -26.11 -14.00
N TYR A 467 18.39 -24.98 -14.24
CA TYR A 467 19.57 -24.88 -15.10
C TYR A 467 20.85 -24.51 -14.34
N VAL A 468 20.73 -23.87 -13.17
CA VAL A 468 21.86 -23.44 -12.31
C VAL A 468 21.52 -23.65 -10.84
N ASP A 469 22.54 -23.71 -9.96
CA ASP A 469 22.33 -23.84 -8.50
C ASP A 469 21.41 -22.72 -7.95
N LEU A 470 20.59 -23.05 -6.94
CA LEU A 470 19.56 -22.16 -6.37
C LEU A 470 20.15 -20.85 -5.84
N SER A 471 21.37 -20.91 -5.29
CA SER A 471 22.08 -19.73 -4.78
C SER A 471 22.49 -18.76 -5.90
N ALA A 472 22.82 -19.30 -7.09
CA ALA A 472 23.14 -18.54 -8.29
C ALA A 472 21.89 -18.03 -9.01
N ALA A 473 20.78 -18.78 -8.94
CA ALA A 473 19.49 -18.39 -9.52
C ALA A 473 18.95 -17.09 -8.91
N GLU A 474 19.04 -16.91 -7.58
CA GLU A 474 18.58 -15.70 -6.89
C GLU A 474 19.31 -14.43 -7.37
N ALA A 475 20.63 -14.50 -7.55
CA ALA A 475 21.45 -13.38 -8.04
C ALA A 475 21.23 -13.09 -9.54
N SER A 476 20.81 -14.09 -10.31
CA SER A 476 20.72 -14.04 -11.78
C SER A 476 19.40 -13.50 -12.31
N VAL A 477 18.34 -13.51 -11.50
CA VAL A 477 17.00 -13.04 -11.92
C VAL A 477 17.01 -11.58 -12.33
N GLN A 478 17.75 -10.71 -11.61
CA GLN A 478 17.86 -9.30 -11.99
C GLN A 478 18.62 -9.09 -13.31
N HIS A 479 19.56 -9.98 -13.64
CA HIS A 479 20.27 -9.92 -14.92
C HIS A 479 19.34 -10.26 -16.09
N LEU A 480 18.53 -11.32 -15.96
CA LEU A 480 17.57 -11.74 -16.97
C LEU A 480 16.46 -10.71 -17.17
N LEU A 481 15.91 -10.15 -16.09
CA LEU A 481 14.91 -9.07 -16.16
C LEU A 481 15.45 -7.78 -16.78
N ALA A 482 16.75 -7.54 -16.66
CA ALA A 482 17.44 -6.43 -17.33
C ALA A 482 17.79 -6.74 -18.80
N GLY A 483 17.27 -7.83 -19.37
CA GLY A 483 17.49 -8.24 -20.76
C GLY A 483 18.87 -8.84 -21.04
N ARG A 484 19.62 -9.25 -20.00
CA ARG A 484 20.95 -9.84 -20.15
C ARG A 484 20.85 -11.37 -20.07
N PRO A 485 21.38 -12.11 -21.06
CA PRO A 485 21.33 -13.56 -21.04
C PRO A 485 22.21 -14.16 -19.93
N LEU A 486 21.76 -15.28 -19.37
CA LEU A 486 22.48 -16.05 -18.37
C LEU A 486 23.25 -17.18 -19.05
N ARG A 487 24.58 -17.23 -18.91
CA ARG A 487 25.39 -18.29 -19.51
C ARG A 487 25.28 -19.59 -18.70
N ILE A 488 24.86 -20.68 -19.35
CA ILE A 488 24.73 -22.00 -18.73
C ILE A 488 26.05 -22.78 -18.87
N ASN A 489 26.67 -22.73 -20.05
CA ASN A 489 27.99 -23.33 -20.31
C ASN A 489 28.71 -22.59 -21.45
N ASP A 490 29.72 -23.20 -22.07
CA ASP A 490 30.55 -22.53 -23.06
C ASP A 490 29.83 -22.10 -24.34
N ASN A 491 28.78 -22.81 -24.72
CA ASN A 491 28.10 -22.61 -26.00
C ASN A 491 26.64 -22.17 -25.83
N GLU A 492 26.08 -22.26 -24.62
CA GLU A 492 24.66 -22.05 -24.37
C GLU A 492 24.39 -20.92 -23.41
N GLN A 493 23.41 -20.10 -23.79
CA GLN A 493 22.86 -19.03 -22.98
C GLN A 493 21.36 -19.20 -22.79
N LEU A 494 20.86 -18.69 -21.68
CA LEU A 494 19.47 -18.64 -21.34
C LEU A 494 19.00 -17.19 -21.46
N HIS A 495 18.03 -16.97 -22.33
CA HIS A 495 17.37 -15.69 -22.51
C HIS A 495 16.00 -15.73 -21.84
N LEU A 496 15.56 -14.61 -21.29
CA LEU A 496 14.21 -14.47 -20.78
C LEU A 496 13.38 -13.72 -21.83
N ALA A 497 12.41 -14.41 -22.42
CA ALA A 497 11.37 -13.78 -23.23
C ALA A 497 10.14 -13.57 -22.35
N VAL A 498 9.66 -12.33 -22.27
CA VAL A 498 8.42 -11.98 -21.57
C VAL A 498 7.42 -11.53 -22.62
N PHE A 499 6.24 -12.14 -22.62
CA PHE A 499 5.19 -11.89 -23.61
C PHE A 499 4.19 -10.84 -23.10
N ASP A 500 3.39 -10.29 -24.03
CA ASP A 500 2.44 -9.20 -23.76
C ASP A 500 1.36 -9.56 -22.71
N ASP A 501 1.07 -10.84 -22.53
CA ASP A 501 0.11 -11.36 -21.55
C ASP A 501 0.73 -11.59 -20.16
N GLY A 502 2.00 -11.24 -19.98
CA GLY A 502 2.77 -11.43 -18.74
C GLY A 502 3.35 -12.82 -18.55
N SER A 503 3.08 -13.76 -19.47
CA SER A 503 3.77 -15.05 -19.50
C SER A 503 5.25 -14.87 -19.86
N PHE A 504 6.09 -15.84 -19.51
CA PHE A 504 7.49 -15.82 -19.90
C PHE A 504 7.95 -17.20 -20.35
N GLU A 505 9.00 -17.21 -21.17
CA GLU A 505 9.73 -18.39 -21.57
C GLU A 505 11.23 -18.17 -21.35
N LEU A 506 11.91 -19.21 -20.87
CA LEU A 506 13.36 -19.25 -20.86
C LEU A 506 13.83 -19.88 -22.17
N ILE A 507 14.31 -19.05 -23.08
CA ILE A 507 14.77 -19.47 -24.39
C ILE A 507 16.25 -19.83 -24.28
N ARG A 508 16.56 -21.11 -24.54
CA ARG A 508 17.94 -21.56 -24.67
C ARG A 508 18.45 -21.16 -26.07
N GLY A 509 19.41 -20.25 -26.11
CA GLY A 509 20.07 -19.82 -27.33
C GLY A 509 21.43 -20.50 -27.45
N ASP A 510 21.66 -21.15 -28.60
CA ASP A 510 23.01 -21.45 -29.08
C ASP A 510 23.56 -20.17 -29.73
N ILE A 511 24.66 -19.66 -29.17
CA ILE A 511 25.27 -18.41 -29.63
C ILE A 511 25.72 -18.53 -31.10
N PHE A 512 26.09 -19.72 -31.54
CA PHE A 512 26.56 -19.99 -32.90
C PHE A 512 25.40 -20.01 -33.90
N ALA A 513 24.26 -20.60 -33.53
CA ALA A 513 23.05 -20.59 -34.38
C ALA A 513 22.45 -19.18 -34.52
N TYR A 514 22.52 -18.35 -33.47
CA TYR A 514 22.10 -16.95 -33.54
C TYR A 514 23.02 -16.11 -34.45
N HIS A 515 24.34 -16.35 -34.38
CA HIS A 515 25.32 -15.69 -35.25
C HIS A 515 25.13 -16.08 -36.72
N GLU A 516 24.88 -17.36 -37.00
CA GLU A 516 24.63 -17.91 -38.33
C GLU A 516 23.31 -17.38 -38.93
N LYS A 517 22.24 -17.32 -38.14
CA LYS A 517 20.91 -16.84 -38.58
C LYS A 517 20.87 -15.34 -38.88
N HIS A 518 21.72 -14.55 -38.23
CA HIS A 518 21.75 -13.09 -38.38
C HIS A 518 22.95 -12.57 -39.19
N ASP A 519 23.66 -13.45 -39.90
CA ASP A 519 24.84 -13.12 -40.72
C ASP A 519 25.89 -12.30 -39.95
N ILE A 520 25.96 -12.53 -38.64
CA ILE A 520 26.94 -11.88 -37.79
C ILE A 520 28.25 -12.60 -38.06
N THR A 521 29.07 -12.04 -38.96
CA THR A 521 30.42 -12.52 -39.23
C THR A 521 31.14 -12.76 -37.91
N VAL A 522 31.30 -14.03 -37.54
CA VAL A 522 32.20 -14.43 -36.47
C VAL A 522 33.56 -13.88 -36.90
N PRO A 523 34.27 -13.11 -36.05
CA PRO A 523 35.58 -12.59 -36.39
C PRO A 523 36.42 -13.75 -36.93
N ASP A 524 36.99 -13.54 -38.11
CA ASP A 524 37.82 -14.50 -38.85
C ASP A 524 38.52 -15.43 -37.88
N GLN A 525 38.22 -16.73 -37.99
CA GLN A 525 38.72 -17.79 -37.13
C GLN A 525 40.25 -17.86 -37.22
N ARG A 526 40.88 -16.97 -36.48
CA ARG A 526 42.04 -17.28 -35.67
C ARG A 526 41.64 -16.97 -34.25
N THR A 527 40.64 -17.68 -33.74
CA THR A 527 40.72 -18.06 -32.33
C THR A 527 41.97 -18.92 -32.24
N PRO A 528 43.08 -18.46 -31.65
CA PRO A 528 44.24 -19.33 -31.55
C PRO A 528 43.80 -20.48 -30.63
N ALA A 529 43.86 -21.70 -31.14
CA ALA A 529 43.69 -22.86 -30.29
C ALA A 529 44.95 -22.93 -29.43
N TYR A 530 44.83 -22.48 -28.18
CA TYR A 530 45.91 -22.59 -27.21
C TYR A 530 45.90 -24.02 -26.68
N GLY A 531 46.99 -24.74 -26.89
CA GLY A 531 47.20 -26.09 -26.37
C GLY A 531 47.48 -26.10 -24.86
N SER A 532 47.81 -24.95 -24.26
CA SER A 532 48.04 -24.79 -22.83
C SER A 532 47.73 -23.37 -22.34
N ASP A 533 47.56 -23.22 -21.02
CA ASP A 533 47.39 -21.91 -20.37
C ASP A 533 48.62 -21.00 -20.57
N ASP A 534 49.81 -21.56 -20.76
CA ASP A 534 51.05 -20.82 -21.02
C ASP A 534 51.02 -20.14 -22.40
N GLU A 535 50.47 -20.80 -23.43
CA GLU A 535 50.33 -20.20 -24.77
C GLU A 535 49.31 -19.04 -24.78
N LEU A 536 48.28 -19.12 -23.93
CA LEU A 536 47.29 -18.07 -23.75
C LEU A 536 47.87 -16.84 -23.04
N LEU A 537 48.75 -17.06 -22.05
CA LEU A 537 49.49 -16.01 -21.34
C LEU A 537 50.44 -15.25 -22.27
N ASP A 538 51.14 -15.95 -23.15
CA ASP A 538 52.11 -15.37 -24.08
C ASP A 538 51.44 -14.54 -25.20
N ASP A 539 50.31 -14.98 -25.77
CA ASP A 539 49.57 -14.18 -26.77
C ASP A 539 49.00 -12.88 -26.18
N PHE A 540 48.46 -12.96 -24.95
CA PHE A 540 47.94 -11.77 -24.28
C PHE A 540 49.06 -10.78 -23.94
N ALA A 541 50.19 -11.26 -23.42
CA ALA A 541 51.37 -10.43 -23.17
C ALA A 541 51.86 -9.76 -24.45
N ALA A 542 51.90 -10.48 -25.58
CA ALA A 542 52.23 -9.92 -26.88
C ALA A 542 51.22 -8.86 -27.36
N TYR A 543 49.91 -9.06 -27.13
CA TYR A 543 48.87 -8.08 -27.49
C TYR A 543 49.01 -6.75 -26.75
N ILE A 544 49.36 -6.78 -25.46
CA ILE A 544 49.55 -5.55 -24.67
C ILE A 544 51.01 -5.02 -24.74
N GLY A 545 51.90 -5.71 -25.47
CA GLY A 545 53.29 -5.30 -25.67
C GLY A 545 54.22 -5.53 -24.47
N THR A 546 53.92 -6.52 -23.63
CA THR A 546 54.69 -6.85 -22.41
C THR A 546 55.28 -8.27 -22.47
N LYS A 547 56.20 -8.62 -21.56
CA LYS A 547 56.66 -10.01 -21.36
C LYS A 547 55.79 -10.71 -20.32
N SER A 548 55.50 -11.99 -20.51
CA SER A 548 54.77 -12.81 -19.53
C SER A 548 55.60 -12.96 -18.24
N ALA A 549 54.93 -12.90 -17.08
CA ALA A 549 55.55 -12.98 -15.75
C ALA A 549 54.64 -13.81 -14.79
N PRO A 550 55.17 -14.37 -13.69
CA PRO A 550 54.38 -15.21 -12.77
C PRO A 550 53.21 -14.48 -12.10
N GLU A 551 53.29 -13.15 -12.02
CA GLU A 551 52.27 -12.28 -11.44
C GLU A 551 51.28 -11.72 -12.48
N PHE A 552 51.33 -12.23 -13.72
CA PHE A 552 50.60 -11.70 -14.86
C PHE A 552 49.13 -12.19 -14.86
N ASP A 553 48.25 -11.39 -14.25
CA ASP A 553 46.80 -11.68 -14.20
C ASP A 553 46.09 -11.20 -15.48
N VAL A 554 46.04 -12.08 -16.48
CA VAL A 554 45.37 -11.84 -17.78
C VAL A 554 43.96 -11.29 -17.61
N ARG A 555 43.18 -11.78 -16.62
CA ARG A 555 41.81 -11.34 -16.40
C ARG A 555 41.77 -9.89 -15.91
N SER A 556 42.53 -9.57 -14.88
CA SER A 556 42.54 -8.21 -14.31
C SER A 556 43.02 -7.17 -15.34
N TYR A 557 44.04 -7.51 -16.14
CA TYR A 557 44.51 -6.66 -17.22
C TYR A 557 43.50 -6.55 -18.36
N ALA A 558 42.92 -7.67 -18.81
CA ALA A 558 41.90 -7.67 -19.85
C ALA A 558 40.65 -6.90 -19.43
N GLN A 559 40.21 -7.02 -18.18
CA GLN A 559 39.09 -6.24 -17.62
C GLN A 559 39.40 -4.74 -17.54
N THR A 560 40.62 -4.38 -17.14
CA THR A 560 41.06 -2.99 -17.06
C THR A 560 41.09 -2.35 -18.46
N GLU A 561 41.67 -3.03 -19.44
CA GLU A 561 41.70 -2.57 -20.83
C GLU A 561 40.32 -2.59 -21.49
N HIS A 562 39.48 -3.58 -21.17
CA HIS A 562 38.09 -3.64 -21.63
C HIS A 562 37.29 -2.45 -21.09
N HIS A 563 37.49 -2.07 -19.82
CA HIS A 563 36.86 -0.89 -19.24
C HIS A 563 37.27 0.40 -19.95
N LYS A 564 38.58 0.59 -20.21
CA LYS A 564 39.09 1.76 -20.96
C LYS A 564 38.50 1.84 -22.36
N LEU A 565 38.49 0.72 -23.10
CA LEU A 565 37.95 0.68 -24.47
C LEU A 565 36.43 0.82 -24.51
N SER A 566 35.71 0.41 -23.46
CA SER A 566 34.26 0.62 -23.35
C SER A 566 33.91 2.10 -23.22
N ILE A 567 34.66 2.85 -22.39
CA ILE A 567 34.52 4.31 -22.28
C ILE A 567 34.80 4.99 -23.63
N ILE A 568 35.85 4.54 -24.33
CA ILE A 568 36.18 5.05 -25.67
C ILE A 568 35.05 4.74 -26.68
N LEU A 569 34.48 3.53 -26.62
CA LEU A 569 33.37 3.12 -27.50
C LEU A 569 32.12 3.98 -27.28
N ASP A 570 31.77 4.27 -26.02
CA ASP A 570 30.62 5.12 -25.69
C ASP A 570 30.85 6.57 -26.15
N SER A 571 32.07 7.09 -25.99
CA SER A 571 32.44 8.40 -26.52
C SER A 571 32.33 8.46 -28.06
N LEU A 572 32.79 7.43 -28.76
CA LEU A 572 32.69 7.34 -30.22
C LEU A 572 31.23 7.24 -30.70
N ARG A 573 30.36 6.53 -29.97
CA ARG A 573 28.93 6.43 -30.26
C ARG A 573 28.21 7.76 -30.08
N SER A 574 28.57 8.53 -29.04
CA SER A 574 28.04 9.88 -28.85
C SER A 574 28.46 10.80 -30.01
N GLN A 575 29.74 10.79 -30.37
CA GLN A 575 30.25 11.58 -31.51
C GLN A 575 29.60 11.17 -32.84
N LEU A 576 29.29 9.88 -33.01
CA LEU A 576 28.57 9.39 -34.19
C LEU A 576 27.13 9.92 -34.24
N ALA A 577 26.41 9.87 -33.11
CA ALA A 577 25.05 10.39 -33.02
C ALA A 577 24.98 11.89 -33.35
N ASP A 578 25.98 12.67 -32.90
CA ASP A 578 26.09 14.10 -33.22
C ASP A 578 26.44 14.35 -34.70
N ALA A 579 27.30 13.50 -35.28
CA ALA A 579 27.70 13.61 -36.69
C ALA A 579 26.61 13.16 -37.67
N GLU A 580 25.70 12.27 -37.26
CA GLU A 580 24.59 11.76 -38.08
C GLU A 580 23.42 12.74 -38.19
N GLN A 581 23.35 13.73 -37.29
CA GLN A 581 22.35 14.79 -37.33
C GLN A 581 22.73 15.96 -38.26
N ASP A 582 23.95 15.95 -38.80
CA ASP A 582 24.51 17.03 -39.63
C ASP A 582 24.92 16.51 -41.03
N PRO A 583 24.20 16.88 -42.11
CA PRO A 583 24.48 16.44 -43.47
C PRO A 583 25.90 16.76 -43.96
N ASP A 584 26.54 17.81 -43.43
CA ASP A 584 27.90 18.19 -43.82
C ASP A 584 28.97 17.32 -43.14
N LYS A 585 28.59 16.46 -42.19
CA LYS A 585 29.50 15.58 -41.42
C LYS A 585 29.41 14.10 -41.79
N ILE A 586 28.78 13.74 -42.90
CA ILE A 586 28.63 12.34 -43.37
C ILE A 586 29.98 11.62 -43.48
N ALA A 587 31.02 12.27 -44.03
CA ALA A 587 32.36 11.68 -44.12
C ALA A 587 32.98 11.38 -42.74
N THR A 588 32.67 12.21 -41.75
CA THR A 588 33.08 12.02 -40.35
C THR A 588 32.31 10.86 -39.71
N ALA A 589 31.00 10.74 -39.97
CA ALA A 589 30.17 9.63 -39.49
C ALA A 589 30.66 8.28 -40.04
N VAL A 590 31.05 8.21 -41.32
CA VAL A 590 31.63 6.99 -41.92
C VAL A 590 32.94 6.58 -41.21
N ARG A 591 33.86 7.52 -40.98
CA ARG A 591 35.11 7.23 -40.25
C ARG A 591 34.87 6.82 -38.79
N LEU A 592 33.87 7.42 -38.13
CA LEU A 592 33.48 7.05 -36.77
C LEU A 592 32.90 5.64 -36.71
N ARG A 593 32.10 5.22 -37.70
CA ARG A 593 31.58 3.85 -37.82
C ARG A 593 32.70 2.81 -37.99
N GLU A 594 33.72 3.11 -38.78
CA GLU A 594 34.90 2.25 -38.92
C GLU A 594 35.68 2.11 -37.60
N ARG A 595 35.91 3.24 -36.90
CA ARG A 595 36.58 3.24 -35.59
C ARG A 595 35.78 2.48 -34.53
N ILE A 596 34.45 2.63 -34.52
CA ILE A 596 33.55 1.87 -33.65
C ILE A 596 33.67 0.37 -33.93
N THR A 597 33.67 -0.02 -35.20
CA THR A 597 33.83 -1.43 -35.61
C THR A 597 35.18 -1.99 -35.14
N HIS A 598 36.27 -1.24 -35.28
CA HIS A 598 37.58 -1.65 -34.82
C HIS A 598 37.67 -1.76 -33.28
N THR A 599 37.11 -0.79 -32.55
CA THR A 599 37.06 -0.80 -31.08
C THR A 599 36.23 -1.97 -30.55
N LYS A 600 35.09 -2.28 -31.19
CA LYS A 600 34.28 -3.45 -30.85
C LYS A 600 35.06 -4.76 -31.01
N ARG A 601 35.75 -4.95 -32.15
CA ARG A 601 36.60 -6.14 -32.35
C ARG A 601 37.67 -6.32 -31.27
N ARG A 602 38.24 -5.21 -30.77
CA ARG A 602 39.22 -5.26 -29.66
C ARG A 602 38.57 -5.58 -28.32
N LEU A 603 37.37 -5.06 -28.06
CA LEU A 603 36.59 -5.41 -26.87
C LEU A 603 36.20 -6.88 -26.86
N ASP A 604 35.77 -7.42 -27.99
CA ASP A 604 35.41 -8.83 -28.14
C ASP A 604 36.61 -9.75 -27.86
N ARG A 605 37.80 -9.38 -28.35
CA ARG A 605 39.06 -10.11 -28.08
C ARG A 605 39.47 -10.03 -26.60
N LEU A 606 39.29 -8.89 -25.95
CA LEU A 606 39.56 -8.72 -24.51
C LEU A 606 38.58 -9.49 -23.63
N TRP A 607 37.31 -9.51 -24.02
CA TRP A 607 36.29 -10.32 -23.37
C TRP A 607 36.64 -11.81 -23.47
N PHE A 608 37.08 -12.26 -24.65
CA PHE A 608 37.53 -13.64 -24.85
C PHE A 608 38.68 -14.05 -23.91
N TRP A 609 39.73 -13.22 -23.76
CA TRP A 609 40.83 -13.51 -22.83
C TRP A 609 40.41 -13.48 -21.36
N ALA A 610 39.57 -12.52 -20.96
CA ALA A 610 39.04 -12.47 -19.60
C ALA A 610 38.18 -13.70 -19.26
N HIS A 611 37.53 -14.28 -20.28
CA HIS A 611 36.65 -15.45 -20.16
C HIS A 611 37.41 -16.78 -20.15
N ARG A 612 38.53 -16.89 -20.87
CA ARG A 612 39.37 -18.10 -20.90
C ARG A 612 40.33 -18.22 -19.72
N ALA A 613 40.62 -17.12 -19.02
CA ALA A 613 41.52 -17.08 -17.85
C ALA A 613 40.84 -17.52 -16.52
N THR A 614 39.67 -18.17 -16.58
CA THR A 614 38.92 -18.64 -15.40
C THR A 614 38.59 -20.12 -15.46
N ASP A 615 38.70 -20.82 -14.34
CA ASP A 615 38.25 -22.22 -14.23
C ASP A 615 36.71 -22.33 -14.23
N SER A 616 36.18 -23.57 -14.25
CA SER A 616 34.74 -23.87 -14.23
C SER A 616 34.00 -23.37 -12.98
N ARG A 617 34.72 -22.83 -11.99
CA ARG A 617 34.19 -22.24 -10.76
C ARG A 617 34.40 -20.72 -10.71
N GLY A 618 34.85 -20.10 -11.80
CA GLY A 618 35.04 -18.65 -11.94
C GLY A 618 36.29 -18.08 -11.26
N ARG A 619 37.24 -18.95 -10.84
CA ARG A 619 38.50 -18.55 -10.19
C ARG A 619 39.58 -18.25 -11.23
N ASN A 620 40.45 -17.27 -10.96
CA ASN A 620 41.56 -16.92 -11.85
C ASN A 620 42.56 -18.09 -11.94
N ILE A 621 42.90 -18.49 -13.16
CA ILE A 621 43.97 -19.46 -13.42
C ILE A 621 45.30 -18.78 -13.09
N LYS A 622 45.93 -19.15 -11.98
CA LYS A 622 47.29 -18.72 -11.62
C LYS A 622 48.27 -19.82 -11.99
N GLN A 623 49.51 -19.46 -12.36
CA GLN A 623 50.61 -20.35 -12.79
C GLN A 623 50.96 -21.50 -11.80
N GLY A 624 50.32 -21.59 -10.63
CA GLY A 624 50.59 -22.57 -9.58
C GLY A 624 49.47 -23.56 -9.23
N GLU A 625 48.24 -23.41 -9.74
CA GLU A 625 47.15 -24.34 -9.38
C GLU A 625 46.91 -25.37 -10.49
N LYS A 626 47.58 -26.52 -10.39
CA LYS A 626 47.24 -27.72 -11.19
C LYS A 626 45.80 -28.15 -10.87
N GLN A 627 44.96 -28.20 -11.90
CA GLN A 627 43.60 -28.74 -11.81
C GLN A 627 43.61 -30.21 -11.37
N CYS A 628 42.91 -30.55 -10.27
CA CYS A 628 42.45 -31.92 -10.06
C CYS A 628 41.21 -32.15 -10.94
N LEU A 629 41.38 -32.98 -11.96
CA LEU A 629 40.29 -33.55 -12.75
C LEU A 629 39.49 -34.54 -11.89
N VAL A 630 38.21 -34.26 -11.65
CA VAL A 630 37.12 -35.25 -11.54
C VAL A 630 35.88 -34.66 -12.19
#